data_AF-A0A2V8T254-F1
#
_entry.id   AF-A0A2V8T254-F1
#
_cell.length_a   1.000
_cell.length_b   1.000
_cell.length_c   1.000
_cell.angle_alpha   90.00
_cell.angle_beta   90.00
_cell.angle_gamma   90.00
#
_symmetry.space_group_name_H-M   'P 1'
#
loop_
_entity.id
_entity.type
_entity.pdbx_description
1 polymer ?
#
loop_
_entity_poly.entity_id
_entity_poly.type
_entity_poly.pdbx_seq_one_letter_code
_entity_poly.pdbx_strand_id
1 'polypeptide(L)'
;MNDTMFQLLTYLFIGFVLFVVAVVLLRRWLVNVGAREIAIKERRYFGAKMPPGRVVATEGEVGIQADVLKPGLHFVKWPFERVVRKVPLIEIGADELGIVEAIDGEPMPPGRNFAPDRAENAHNNFQDPIAFIKRGGVKGIQLRTLPPGLWPIHPYLFRVSISKTTMIPPGKVGVVTSADGNPPDPGRLNGK
;
A
#
# COMPACT_ATOMS: atom_id res chain seq x y z
N MET A 1 -1.90 18.01 62.02
CA MET A 1 -1.17 16.87 61.41
C MET A 1 -1.97 16.15 60.33
N ASN A 2 -3.30 16.14 60.39
CA ASN A 2 -4.12 15.44 59.38
C ASN A 2 -4.17 16.20 58.04
N ASP A 3 -4.29 17.53 58.04
CA ASP A 3 -4.44 18.30 56.78
C ASP A 3 -3.20 18.25 55.87
N THR A 4 -2.00 18.32 56.45
CA THR A 4 -0.73 18.16 55.71
C THR A 4 -0.56 16.75 55.15
N MET A 5 -1.07 15.74 55.86
CA MET A 5 -1.06 14.35 55.38
C MET A 5 -2.07 14.13 54.25
N PHE A 6 -3.27 14.73 54.33
CA PHE A 6 -4.26 14.70 53.25
C PHE A 6 -3.77 15.42 51.98
N GLN A 7 -3.07 16.55 52.11
CA GLN A 7 -2.48 17.25 50.97
C GLN A 7 -1.40 16.41 50.28
N LEU A 8 -0.51 15.77 51.05
CA LEU A 8 0.55 14.92 50.51
C LEU A 8 -0.01 13.69 49.77
N LEU A 9 -1.04 13.04 50.34
CA LEU A 9 -1.80 11.97 49.70
C LEU A 9 -2.46 12.43 48.40
N THR A 10 -3.01 13.65 48.38
CA THR A 10 -3.64 14.23 47.19
C THR A 10 -2.63 14.47 46.07
N TYR A 11 -1.44 15.01 46.38
CA TYR A 11 -0.39 15.20 45.37
C TYR A 11 0.16 13.89 44.82
N LEU A 12 0.34 12.88 45.68
CA LEU A 12 0.74 11.53 45.25
C LEU A 12 -0.33 10.90 44.34
N PHE A 13 -1.61 11.06 44.66
CA PHE A 13 -2.70 10.57 43.82
C PHE A 13 -2.75 11.28 42.46
N ILE A 14 -2.63 12.61 42.43
CA ILE A 14 -2.56 13.38 41.17
C ILE A 14 -1.33 12.97 40.34
N GLY A 15 -0.18 12.81 40.97
CA GLY A 15 1.05 12.36 40.32
C GLY A 15 0.90 10.95 39.73
N PHE A 16 0.25 10.04 40.44
CA PHE A 16 -0.04 8.69 39.96
C PHE A 16 -1.01 8.71 38.77
N VAL A 17 -2.08 9.50 38.83
CA VAL A 17 -3.03 9.65 37.71
C VAL A 17 -2.33 10.24 36.49
N LEU A 18 -1.50 11.28 36.65
CA LEU A 18 -0.71 11.85 35.56
C LEU A 18 0.27 10.85 34.97
N PHE A 19 0.93 10.03 35.80
CA PHE A 19 1.83 8.98 35.35
C PHE A 19 1.07 7.92 34.53
N VAL A 20 -0.09 7.46 35.01
CA VAL A 20 -0.93 6.50 34.28
C VAL A 20 -1.38 7.08 32.93
N VAL A 21 -1.84 8.33 32.91
CA VAL A 21 -2.21 9.02 31.66
C VAL A 21 -1.02 9.13 30.72
N ALA A 22 0.16 9.51 31.22
CA ALA A 22 1.39 9.58 30.42
C ALA A 22 1.77 8.22 29.82
N VAL A 23 1.69 7.13 30.61
CA VAL A 23 1.95 5.76 30.13
C VAL A 23 0.94 5.34 29.06
N VAL A 24 -0.35 5.68 29.22
CA VAL A 24 -1.39 5.38 28.23
C VAL A 24 -1.14 6.16 26.93
N LEU A 25 -0.76 7.43 27.01
CA LEU A 25 -0.42 8.25 25.84
C LEU A 25 0.83 7.73 25.12
N LEU A 26 1.89 7.39 25.85
CA LEU A 26 3.11 6.78 25.32
C LEU A 26 2.81 5.46 24.60
N ARG A 27 2.01 4.58 25.21
CA ARG A 27 1.60 3.31 24.57
C ARG A 27 0.78 3.53 23.30
N ARG A 28 0.09 4.66 23.15
CA ARG A 28 -0.68 5.00 21.94
C ARG A 28 0.21 5.42 20.76
N TRP A 29 1.42 5.91 21.04
CA TRP A 29 2.36 6.42 20.05
C TRP A 29 3.26 5.33 19.45
N LEU A 30 3.58 4.30 20.22
CA LEU A 30 4.36 3.17 19.71
C LEU A 30 3.44 2.09 19.12
N VAL A 31 3.61 1.84 17.82
CA VAL A 31 2.93 0.73 17.14
C VAL A 31 3.99 -0.25 16.65
N ASN A 32 3.87 -1.49 17.10
CA ASN A 32 4.68 -2.59 16.59
C ASN A 32 3.96 -3.24 15.40
N VAL A 33 4.61 -3.31 14.26
CA VAL A 33 4.12 -4.01 13.06
C VAL A 33 4.87 -5.34 12.95
N GLY A 34 4.11 -6.44 12.91
CA GLY A 34 4.66 -7.79 12.84
C GLY A 34 5.46 -8.05 11.57
N ALA A 35 6.34 -9.05 11.62
CA ALA A 35 7.30 -9.38 10.56
C ALA A 35 6.66 -9.65 9.17
N ARG A 36 5.43 -10.17 9.14
CA ARG A 36 4.71 -10.57 7.91
C ARG A 36 3.49 -9.71 7.61
N GLU A 37 3.42 -8.50 8.16
CA GLU A 37 2.32 -7.57 7.95
C GLU A 37 2.83 -6.16 7.61
N ILE A 38 2.02 -5.40 6.87
CA ILE A 38 2.19 -3.96 6.70
C ILE A 38 1.05 -3.25 7.41
N ALA A 39 1.32 -2.08 7.98
CA ALA A 39 0.31 -1.27 8.63
C ALA A 39 -0.04 -0.04 7.78
N ILE A 40 -1.35 0.10 7.50
CA ILE A 40 -1.90 1.19 6.69
C ILE A 40 -2.26 2.34 7.63
N LYS A 41 -1.78 3.53 7.30
CA LYS A 41 -2.02 4.75 8.06
C LYS A 41 -3.18 5.54 7.47
N GLU A 42 -3.88 6.26 8.32
CA GLU A 42 -4.83 7.29 7.94
C GLU A 42 -4.51 8.57 8.71
N ARG A 43 -4.62 9.70 8.01
CA ARG A 43 -4.52 11.03 8.60
C ARG A 43 -5.90 11.69 8.51
N ARG A 44 -6.48 12.07 9.66
CA ARG A 44 -7.89 12.50 9.71
C ARG A 44 -8.11 14.01 9.73
N TYR A 45 -7.21 14.78 10.34
CA TYR A 45 -7.48 16.18 10.70
C TYR A 45 -6.55 17.21 10.07
N PHE A 46 -5.34 16.82 9.67
CA PHE A 46 -4.29 17.76 9.27
C PHE A 46 -3.89 17.54 7.81
N GLY A 47 -3.90 18.59 6.99
CA GLY A 47 -3.44 18.52 5.60
C GLY A 47 -4.40 19.08 4.57
N ALA A 48 -4.01 18.98 3.30
CA ALA A 48 -4.85 19.33 2.16
C ALA A 48 -5.97 18.30 1.97
N LYS A 49 -7.10 18.73 1.39
CA LYS A 49 -8.15 17.80 0.98
C LYS A 49 -7.68 17.01 -0.24
N MET A 50 -7.93 15.69 -0.23
CA MET A 50 -7.63 14.83 -1.37
C MET A 50 -8.45 15.26 -2.60
N PRO A 51 -7.85 15.30 -3.81
CA PRO A 51 -8.58 15.56 -5.05
C PRO A 51 -9.73 14.56 -5.26
N PRO A 52 -10.87 14.99 -5.84
CA PRO A 52 -11.97 14.07 -6.11
C PRO A 52 -11.56 13.00 -7.13
N GLY A 53 -11.97 11.76 -6.89
CA GLY A 53 -11.67 10.61 -7.76
C GLY A 53 -10.44 9.80 -7.36
N ARG A 54 -9.64 10.31 -6.41
CA ARG A 54 -8.53 9.58 -5.79
C ARG A 54 -9.01 8.80 -4.55
N VAL A 55 -8.43 7.65 -4.28
CA VAL A 55 -8.76 6.74 -3.17
C VAL A 55 -7.68 6.78 -2.09
N VAL A 56 -6.42 7.01 -2.46
CA VAL A 56 -5.29 7.09 -1.52
C VAL A 56 -4.69 8.50 -1.45
N ALA A 57 -4.42 8.97 -0.24
CA ALA A 57 -3.78 10.26 0.03
C ALA A 57 -2.28 10.17 -0.22
N THR A 58 -1.77 11.15 -0.94
CA THR A 58 -0.34 11.41 -1.09
C THR A 58 0.15 12.38 -0.01
N GLU A 59 1.45 12.66 0.00
CA GLU A 59 2.13 13.43 1.05
C GLU A 59 1.37 14.72 1.42
N GLY A 60 0.91 14.80 2.68
CA GLY A 60 0.24 16.00 3.17
C GLY A 60 -1.27 16.05 2.96
N GLU A 61 -1.86 15.06 2.30
CA GLU A 61 -3.32 14.96 2.09
C GLU A 61 -4.01 14.23 3.26
N VAL A 62 -5.26 14.61 3.53
CA VAL A 62 -6.15 13.94 4.50
C VAL A 62 -6.76 12.70 3.86
N GLY A 63 -6.75 11.58 4.59
CA GLY A 63 -7.31 10.29 4.16
C GLY A 63 -6.38 9.10 4.42
N ILE A 64 -6.72 7.96 3.80
CA ILE A 64 -5.90 6.73 3.81
C ILE A 64 -4.58 7.05 3.12
N GLN A 65 -3.47 7.01 3.84
CA GLN A 65 -2.17 7.37 3.31
C GLN A 65 -1.66 6.27 2.37
N ALA A 66 -1.08 6.66 1.23
CA ALA A 66 -0.40 5.75 0.32
C ALA A 66 0.86 5.13 0.95
N ASP A 67 1.48 5.81 1.91
CA ASP A 67 2.64 5.29 2.65
C ASP A 67 2.24 4.22 3.66
N VAL A 68 2.88 3.05 3.56
CA VAL A 68 2.67 1.92 4.48
C VAL A 68 3.82 1.80 5.46
N LEU A 69 3.50 1.45 6.70
CA LEU A 69 4.53 1.10 7.67
C LEU A 69 4.99 -0.32 7.40
N LYS A 70 6.31 -0.45 7.19
CA LYS A 70 7.00 -1.73 7.05
C LYS A 70 7.01 -2.49 8.38
N PRO A 71 7.35 -3.78 8.38
CA PRO A 71 7.56 -4.52 9.62
C PRO A 71 8.60 -3.84 10.53
N GLY A 72 8.27 -3.70 11.80
CA GLY A 72 9.14 -3.05 12.78
C GLY A 72 8.41 -2.14 13.77
N LEU A 73 9.20 -1.55 14.66
CA LEU A 73 8.71 -0.58 15.63
C LEU A 73 8.62 0.80 14.97
N HIS A 74 7.40 1.31 14.82
CA HIS A 74 7.16 2.62 14.25
C HIS A 74 6.50 3.55 15.25
N PHE A 75 6.94 4.81 15.24
CA PHE A 75 6.37 5.87 16.04
C PHE A 75 5.27 6.58 15.24
N VAL A 76 4.02 6.40 15.64
CA VAL A 76 2.86 7.02 14.99
C VAL A 76 2.45 8.23 15.81
N LYS A 77 2.39 9.40 15.15
CA LYS A 77 2.04 10.68 15.77
C LYS A 77 0.53 10.77 16.02
N TRP A 78 0.04 10.00 16.98
CA TRP A 78 -1.32 10.13 17.48
C TRP A 78 -1.46 11.48 18.21
N PRO A 79 -2.51 12.29 18.00
CA PRO A 79 -3.82 11.95 17.43
C PRO A 79 -4.00 12.23 15.93
N PHE A 80 -2.97 12.71 15.23
CA PHE A 80 -3.10 13.15 13.84
C PHE A 80 -3.08 11.99 12.85
N GLU A 81 -2.24 10.98 13.12
CA GLU A 81 -2.13 9.75 12.34
C GLU A 81 -2.57 8.55 13.17
N ARG A 82 -3.29 7.63 12.55
CA ARG A 82 -3.72 6.37 13.16
C ARG A 82 -3.47 5.21 12.20
N VAL A 83 -3.07 4.07 12.75
CA VAL A 83 -3.08 2.80 12.00
C VAL A 83 -4.52 2.30 11.90
N VAL A 84 -5.03 2.23 10.67
CA VAL A 84 -6.39 1.76 10.40
C VAL A 84 -6.45 0.25 10.48
N ARG A 85 -5.53 -0.40 9.76
CA ARG A 85 -5.51 -1.84 9.61
C ARG A 85 -4.09 -2.31 9.36
N LYS A 86 -3.79 -3.49 9.88
CA LYS A 86 -2.61 -4.25 9.50
C LYS A 86 -3.05 -5.37 8.56
N VAL A 87 -2.35 -5.52 7.45
CA VAL A 87 -2.65 -6.52 6.42
C VAL A 87 -1.43 -7.40 6.20
N PRO A 88 -1.62 -8.72 6.00
CA PRO A 88 -0.51 -9.61 5.73
C PRO A 88 0.12 -9.30 4.38
N LEU A 89 1.41 -9.65 4.25
CA LEU A 89 2.14 -9.60 2.99
C LEU A 89 1.56 -10.62 2.00
N ILE A 90 1.56 -10.29 0.71
CA ILE A 90 1.03 -11.15 -0.34
C ILE A 90 2.12 -12.15 -0.73
N GLU A 91 1.85 -13.44 -0.52
CA GLU A 91 2.75 -14.53 -0.89
C GLU A 91 2.31 -15.11 -2.23
N ILE A 92 3.25 -15.20 -3.17
CA ILE A 92 3.07 -15.76 -4.51
C ILE A 92 3.94 -17.01 -4.60
N GLY A 93 3.33 -18.15 -4.86
CA GLY A 93 4.04 -19.43 -4.98
C GLY A 93 4.95 -19.50 -6.20
N ALA A 94 5.86 -20.49 -6.23
CA ALA A 94 6.85 -20.66 -7.31
C ALA A 94 6.23 -20.88 -8.70
N ASP A 95 5.08 -21.58 -8.76
CA ASP A 95 4.34 -21.86 -9.99
C ASP A 95 3.18 -20.87 -10.21
N GLU A 96 3.23 -19.71 -9.55
CA GLU A 96 2.19 -18.70 -9.58
C GLU A 96 2.75 -17.34 -10.02
N LEU A 97 1.85 -16.49 -10.50
CA LEU A 97 2.14 -15.15 -10.95
C LEU A 97 1.11 -14.19 -10.35
N GLY A 98 1.58 -13.07 -9.80
CA GLY A 98 0.68 -12.03 -9.30
C GLY A 98 0.30 -11.06 -10.41
N ILE A 99 -0.97 -11.03 -10.76
CA ILE A 99 -1.56 -10.02 -11.65
C ILE A 99 -1.95 -8.82 -10.79
N VAL A 100 -1.46 -7.64 -11.13
CA VAL A 100 -1.72 -6.40 -10.38
C VAL A 100 -2.72 -5.53 -11.11
N GLU A 101 -3.69 -5.00 -10.40
CA GLU A 101 -4.65 -4.02 -10.89
C GLU A 101 -4.60 -2.77 -10.01
N ALA A 102 -4.33 -1.62 -10.60
CA ALA A 102 -4.34 -0.34 -9.92
C ALA A 102 -5.78 0.18 -9.84
N ILE A 103 -6.27 0.42 -8.63
CA ILE A 103 -7.61 0.97 -8.36
C ILE A 103 -7.62 2.49 -8.65
N ASP A 104 -6.47 3.14 -8.45
CA ASP A 104 -6.33 4.59 -8.48
C ASP A 104 -5.07 4.99 -9.27
N GLY A 105 -5.09 6.19 -9.83
CA GLY A 105 -4.11 6.68 -10.81
C GLY A 105 -4.75 7.48 -11.95
N GLU A 106 -3.95 7.79 -12.96
CA GLU A 106 -4.42 8.44 -14.18
C GLU A 106 -5.43 7.55 -14.94
N PRO A 107 -6.38 8.15 -15.66
CA PRO A 107 -7.34 7.39 -16.45
C PRO A 107 -6.64 6.55 -17.52
N MET A 108 -7.18 5.36 -17.77
CA MET A 108 -6.70 4.47 -18.82
C MET A 108 -6.80 5.16 -20.19
N PRO A 109 -5.73 5.16 -21.01
CA PRO A 109 -5.79 5.65 -22.37
C PRO A 109 -6.87 4.92 -23.18
N PRO A 110 -7.66 5.63 -24.00
CA PRO A 110 -8.69 4.99 -24.81
C PRO A 110 -8.07 4.01 -25.81
N GLY A 111 -8.74 2.86 -26.04
CA GLY A 111 -8.31 1.86 -27.01
C GLY A 111 -7.25 0.86 -26.51
N ARG A 112 -6.93 0.85 -25.20
CA ARG A 112 -6.11 -0.17 -24.56
C ARG A 112 -6.91 -0.94 -23.51
N ASN A 113 -6.58 -2.22 -23.31
CA ASN A 113 -7.21 -3.07 -22.29
C ASN A 113 -6.34 -3.16 -21.03
N PHE A 114 -5.01 -3.07 -21.19
CA PHE A 114 -4.07 -3.07 -20.10
C PHE A 114 -3.47 -1.68 -19.87
N ALA A 115 -3.32 -1.33 -18.60
CA ALA A 115 -2.68 -0.11 -18.16
C ALA A 115 -1.16 -0.20 -18.44
N PRO A 116 -0.60 0.78 -19.16
CA PRO A 116 0.84 0.85 -19.38
C PRO A 116 1.55 1.19 -18.06
N ASP A 117 2.63 0.47 -17.77
CA ASP A 117 3.49 0.79 -16.64
C ASP A 117 4.37 2.01 -16.97
N ARG A 118 3.83 3.22 -16.76
CA ARG A 118 4.58 4.48 -16.94
C ARG A 118 5.55 4.78 -15.80
N ALA A 119 5.30 4.20 -14.63
CA ALA A 119 6.13 4.41 -13.45
C ALA A 119 7.36 3.50 -13.44
N GLU A 120 7.37 2.46 -14.27
CA GLU A 120 8.49 1.55 -14.53
C GLU A 120 9.20 1.12 -13.24
N ASN A 121 10.51 1.30 -13.13
CA ASN A 121 11.26 0.85 -11.95
C ASN A 121 11.11 1.77 -10.73
N ALA A 122 10.41 2.91 -10.85
CA ALA A 122 10.31 3.87 -9.75
C ALA A 122 9.43 3.37 -8.59
N HIS A 123 8.47 2.48 -8.85
CA HIS A 123 7.55 1.96 -7.83
C HIS A 123 7.96 0.59 -7.27
N ASN A 124 9.16 0.10 -7.61
CA ASN A 124 9.78 -1.13 -7.09
C ASN A 124 8.82 -2.33 -7.01
N ASN A 125 8.22 -2.72 -8.14
CA ASN A 125 7.19 -3.77 -8.22
C ASN A 125 5.96 -3.47 -7.33
N PHE A 126 5.48 -2.22 -7.38
CA PHE A 126 4.26 -1.75 -6.70
C PHE A 126 4.36 -1.71 -5.16
N GLN A 127 5.58 -1.82 -4.62
CA GLN A 127 5.86 -1.68 -3.19
C GLN A 127 5.88 -0.22 -2.73
N ASP A 128 6.09 0.73 -3.66
CA ASP A 128 6.11 2.16 -3.37
C ASP A 128 4.91 2.89 -4.04
N PRO A 129 3.73 2.88 -3.38
CA PRO A 129 2.49 3.56 -3.82
C PRO A 129 2.67 5.02 -4.20
N ILE A 130 3.45 5.77 -3.43
CA ILE A 130 3.68 7.20 -3.64
C ILE A 130 4.41 7.42 -4.97
N ALA A 131 5.43 6.62 -5.25
CA ALA A 131 6.20 6.72 -6.49
C ALA A 131 5.34 6.38 -7.70
N PHE A 132 4.46 5.37 -7.59
CA PHE A 132 3.51 5.01 -8.64
C PHE A 132 2.59 6.19 -9.00
N ILE A 133 1.94 6.81 -8.02
CA ILE A 133 1.02 7.94 -8.26
C ILE A 133 1.77 9.19 -8.74
N LYS A 134 2.93 9.52 -8.14
CA LYS A 134 3.73 10.70 -8.53
C LYS A 134 4.27 10.61 -9.96
N ARG A 135 4.49 9.39 -10.47
CA ARG A 135 4.99 9.16 -11.84
C ARG A 135 3.88 9.00 -12.89
N GLY A 136 2.63 9.31 -12.53
CA GLY A 136 1.51 9.18 -13.47
C GLY A 136 1.10 7.73 -13.73
N GLY A 137 1.17 6.89 -12.69
CA GLY A 137 0.67 5.52 -12.74
C GLY A 137 -0.79 5.49 -13.19
N VAL A 138 -1.12 4.54 -14.07
CA VAL A 138 -2.42 4.47 -14.76
C VAL A 138 -3.31 3.45 -14.06
N LYS A 139 -4.59 3.78 -13.85
CA LYS A 139 -5.58 2.86 -13.26
C LYS A 139 -5.94 1.72 -14.21
N GLY A 140 -6.22 0.54 -13.66
CA GLY A 140 -6.59 -0.69 -14.38
C GLY A 140 -5.57 -1.82 -14.23
N ILE A 141 -5.78 -2.91 -14.99
CA ILE A 141 -4.93 -4.10 -14.98
C ILE A 141 -3.55 -3.74 -15.56
N GLN A 142 -2.49 -3.94 -14.78
CA GLN A 142 -1.14 -3.58 -15.18
C GLN A 142 -0.53 -4.66 -16.08
N LEU A 143 0.29 -4.24 -17.05
CA LEU A 143 1.10 -5.17 -17.86
C LEU A 143 2.20 -5.86 -17.04
N ARG A 144 2.71 -5.17 -16.01
CA ARG A 144 3.75 -5.72 -15.13
C ARG A 144 3.13 -6.67 -14.13
N THR A 145 3.76 -7.84 -13.99
CA THR A 145 3.34 -8.88 -13.07
C THR A 145 4.33 -9.01 -11.92
N LEU A 146 3.86 -9.56 -10.80
CA LEU A 146 4.69 -9.86 -9.64
C LEU A 146 5.23 -11.29 -9.76
N PRO A 147 6.56 -11.48 -9.72
CA PRO A 147 7.14 -12.81 -9.70
C PRO A 147 6.91 -13.50 -8.35
N PRO A 148 7.16 -14.83 -8.27
CA PRO A 148 7.11 -15.58 -7.02
C PRO A 148 7.92 -14.91 -5.91
N GLY A 149 7.33 -14.84 -4.72
CA GLY A 149 7.92 -14.13 -3.59
C GLY A 149 6.87 -13.54 -2.65
N LEU A 150 7.36 -12.74 -1.69
CA LEU A 150 6.54 -12.17 -0.63
C LEU A 150 6.58 -10.64 -0.72
N TRP A 151 5.43 -10.03 -0.97
CA TRP A 151 5.34 -8.64 -1.43
C TRP A 151 4.50 -7.75 -0.49
N PRO A 152 5.04 -6.61 -0.03
CA PRO A 152 4.29 -5.58 0.69
C PRO A 152 3.52 -4.68 -0.27
N ILE A 153 2.28 -5.07 -0.59
CA ILE A 153 1.43 -4.33 -1.54
C ILE A 153 0.29 -3.61 -0.81
N HIS A 154 0.07 -2.33 -1.15
CA HIS A 154 -0.99 -1.52 -0.55
C HIS A 154 -2.38 -1.92 -1.10
N PRO A 155 -3.27 -2.54 -0.29
CA PRO A 155 -4.49 -3.17 -0.78
C PRO A 155 -5.58 -2.19 -1.25
N TYR A 156 -5.54 -0.93 -0.80
CA TYR A 156 -6.48 0.09 -1.31
C TYR A 156 -6.02 0.74 -2.62
N LEU A 157 -4.75 0.59 -2.98
CA LEU A 157 -4.22 1.16 -4.23
C LEU A 157 -4.12 0.09 -5.31
N PHE A 158 -3.72 -1.12 -4.92
CA PHE A 158 -3.52 -2.24 -5.81
C PHE A 158 -4.33 -3.45 -5.35
N ARG A 159 -5.04 -4.06 -6.30
CA ARG A 159 -5.63 -5.39 -6.15
C ARG A 159 -4.69 -6.39 -6.80
N VAL A 160 -4.31 -7.44 -6.07
CA VAL A 160 -3.46 -8.52 -6.59
C VAL A 160 -4.28 -9.79 -6.70
N SER A 161 -4.25 -10.39 -7.89
CA SER A 161 -4.89 -11.67 -8.20
C SER A 161 -3.80 -12.68 -8.54
N ILE A 162 -3.76 -13.80 -7.85
CA ILE A 162 -2.77 -14.85 -8.07
C ILE A 162 -3.30 -15.81 -9.13
N SER A 163 -2.51 -16.07 -10.17
CA SER A 163 -2.83 -17.01 -11.24
C SER A 163 -1.70 -18.02 -11.41
N LYS A 164 -2.00 -19.24 -11.87
CA LYS A 164 -1.00 -20.28 -12.10
C LYS A 164 -0.24 -20.02 -13.39
N THR A 165 1.07 -20.24 -13.37
CA THR A 165 1.92 -20.20 -14.56
C THR A 165 1.63 -21.42 -15.44
N THR A 166 1.43 -21.19 -16.73
CA THR A 166 1.30 -22.27 -17.72
C THR A 166 2.68 -22.76 -18.14
N MET A 167 3.04 -24.00 -17.76
CA MET A 167 4.24 -24.67 -18.26
C MET A 167 3.93 -25.38 -19.59
N ILE A 168 4.78 -25.17 -20.61
CA ILE A 168 4.74 -25.93 -21.86
C ILE A 168 5.79 -27.05 -21.78
N PRO A 169 5.39 -28.33 -21.71
CA PRO A 169 6.30 -29.46 -21.67
C PRO A 169 7.23 -29.54 -22.89
N PRO A 170 8.39 -30.21 -22.77
CA PRO A 170 9.27 -30.46 -23.91
C PRO A 170 8.54 -31.24 -25.02
N GLY A 171 8.77 -30.85 -26.27
CA GLY A 171 8.13 -31.44 -27.46
C GLY A 171 6.72 -30.91 -27.76
N LYS A 172 6.21 -29.92 -27.01
CA LYS A 172 4.94 -29.23 -27.33
C LYS A 172 5.19 -27.82 -27.86
N VAL A 173 4.25 -27.33 -28.68
CA VAL A 173 4.22 -25.94 -29.18
C VAL A 173 3.23 -25.14 -28.33
N GLY A 174 3.65 -23.98 -27.84
CA GLY A 174 2.77 -22.99 -27.24
C GLY A 174 2.41 -21.90 -28.25
N VAL A 175 1.14 -21.53 -28.30
CA VAL A 175 0.65 -20.40 -29.10
C VAL A 175 0.10 -19.36 -28.13
N VAL A 176 0.58 -18.12 -28.26
CA VAL A 176 0.09 -16.97 -27.47
C VAL A 176 -0.65 -16.04 -28.41
N THR A 177 -1.91 -15.77 -28.11
CA THR A 177 -2.72 -14.78 -28.81
C THR A 177 -2.87 -13.56 -27.91
N SER A 178 -2.32 -12.42 -28.31
CA SER A 178 -2.51 -11.15 -27.60
C SER A 178 -3.68 -10.37 -28.19
N ALA A 179 -4.54 -9.84 -27.32
CA ALA A 179 -5.63 -8.93 -27.71
C ALA A 179 -5.25 -7.45 -27.56
N ASP A 180 -4.08 -7.14 -26.99
CA ASP A 180 -3.59 -5.78 -26.77
C ASP A 180 -2.12 -5.68 -27.22
N GLY A 181 -1.71 -4.51 -27.71
CA GLY A 181 -0.40 -4.30 -28.30
C GLY A 181 -0.34 -3.03 -29.17
N ASN A 182 0.85 -2.71 -29.67
CA ASN A 182 0.97 -1.65 -30.67
C ASN A 182 0.48 -2.16 -32.04
N PRO A 183 -0.08 -1.27 -32.88
CA PRO A 183 -0.43 -1.63 -34.25
C PRO A 183 0.77 -2.26 -34.97
N PRO A 184 0.56 -3.28 -35.81
CA PRO A 184 1.62 -3.85 -36.62
C PRO A 184 2.16 -2.80 -37.61
N ASP A 185 3.45 -2.91 -37.96
CA ASP A 185 4.07 -2.09 -38.99
C ASP A 185 3.27 -2.20 -40.31
N PRO A 186 3.11 -1.10 -41.09
CA PRO A 186 2.40 -1.13 -42.35
C PRO A 186 2.91 -2.26 -43.27
N GLY A 187 1.99 -3.12 -43.73
CA GLY A 187 2.30 -4.26 -44.60
C GLY A 187 2.50 -5.61 -43.89
N ARG A 188 2.35 -5.67 -42.56
CA ARG A 188 2.31 -6.91 -41.79
C ARG A 188 0.95 -7.17 -41.16
N LEU A 189 0.50 -8.42 -41.23
CA LEU A 189 -0.74 -8.89 -40.58
C LEU A 189 -0.50 -9.36 -39.13
N ASN A 190 0.74 -9.75 -38.79
CA ASN A 190 1.09 -10.29 -37.48
C ASN A 190 2.12 -9.40 -36.79
N GLY A 191 1.91 -9.12 -35.49
CA GLY A 191 2.90 -8.50 -34.60
C GLY A 191 4.09 -9.42 -34.34
N LYS A 192 5.23 -8.84 -33.94
CA LYS A 192 6.40 -9.58 -33.46
C LYS A 192 6.20 -10.07 -32.03
#